data_AF-T0MFG2-F1
#
_entry.id   AF-T0MFG2-F1
#
_cell.length_a   1.000
_cell.length_b   1.000
_cell.length_c   1.000
_cell.angle_alpha   90.00
_cell.angle_beta   90.00
_cell.angle_gamma   90.00
#
_symmetry.space_group_name_H-M   'P 1'
#
loop_
_entity.id
_entity.type
_entity.pdbx_description
1 polymer ?
#
loop_
_entity_poly.entity_id
_entity_poly.type
_entity_poly.pdbx_seq_one_letter_code
_entity_poly.pdbx_strand_id
1 'polypeptide(L)'
;MPRGGWMKAKDVYCDKFRSNIVLQKFMGKAKAVLTSNSGQQLTVREYKLNPTKRHKTEIALKEESSLFESKIHVEALKIFKEKYASLEKIRVENVERTRKISSMKVDYLRLDSTIKAVEAHVRATPPQNMSDVARILQSAQICYQEITSKEFKVSTWRESILKKVSSLEAKNYLLKKVRAFGS
;
A
#
# COMPACT_ATOMS: atom_id res chain seq x y z
N MET A 1 -9.94 -23.80 14.07
CA MET A 1 -9.10 -23.21 15.14
C MET A 1 -7.95 -24.15 15.44
N PRO A 2 -6.72 -23.67 15.70
CA PRO A 2 -5.59 -24.51 16.11
C PRO A 2 -5.82 -25.20 17.47
N ARG A 3 -5.09 -26.27 17.76
CA ARG A 3 -5.13 -26.95 19.09
C ARG A 3 -4.82 -25.94 20.20
N GLY A 4 -5.67 -25.86 21.22
CA GLY A 4 -5.57 -24.91 22.35
C GLY A 4 -6.10 -23.50 22.10
N GLY A 5 -6.45 -23.13 20.85
CA GLY A 5 -6.94 -21.78 20.52
C GLY A 5 -8.26 -21.42 21.21
N TRP A 6 -9.15 -22.40 21.40
CA TRP A 6 -10.43 -22.21 22.08
C TRP A 6 -10.27 -21.83 23.55
N MET A 7 -9.26 -22.40 24.22
CA MET A 7 -8.99 -22.13 25.63
C MET A 7 -8.52 -20.69 25.82
N LYS A 8 -7.52 -20.25 25.03
CA LYS A 8 -7.04 -18.86 25.05
C LYS A 8 -8.14 -17.85 24.72
N ALA A 9 -8.99 -18.15 23.74
CA ALA A 9 -10.09 -17.26 23.38
C ALA A 9 -11.15 -17.17 24.48
N LYS A 10 -11.45 -18.29 25.16
CA LYS A 10 -12.32 -18.30 26.34
C LYS A 10 -11.70 -17.46 27.45
N ASP A 11 -10.42 -17.60 27.73
CA ASP A 11 -9.73 -16.87 28.80
C ASP A 11 -9.78 -15.36 28.54
N VAL A 12 -9.41 -14.91 27.34
CA VAL A 12 -9.50 -13.49 26.95
C VAL A 12 -10.94 -12.96 27.06
N TYR A 13 -11.94 -13.74 26.66
CA TYR A 13 -13.34 -13.37 26.79
C TYR A 13 -13.76 -13.25 28.26
N CYS A 14 -13.39 -14.23 29.07
CA CYS A 14 -13.69 -14.26 30.50
C CYS A 14 -13.06 -13.07 31.23
N ASP A 15 -11.80 -12.75 30.92
CA ASP A 15 -11.09 -11.61 31.49
C ASP A 15 -11.72 -10.28 31.07
N LYS A 16 -12.02 -10.12 29.78
CA LYS A 16 -12.54 -8.86 29.24
C LYS A 16 -13.96 -8.55 29.71
N PHE A 17 -14.82 -9.56 29.81
CA PHE A 17 -16.22 -9.41 30.19
C PHE A 17 -16.50 -9.81 31.64
N ARG A 18 -15.45 -10.05 32.44
CA ARG A 18 -15.53 -10.50 33.84
C ARG A 18 -16.55 -11.62 34.04
N SER A 19 -16.52 -12.59 33.14
CA SER A 19 -17.47 -13.70 33.12
C SER A 19 -16.73 -15.02 33.29
N ASN A 20 -17.37 -16.02 33.89
CA ASN A 20 -16.81 -17.36 33.99
C ASN A 20 -17.71 -18.35 33.24
N ILE A 21 -17.24 -18.78 32.06
CA ILE A 21 -17.98 -19.71 31.19
C ILE A 21 -17.10 -20.94 30.96
N VAL A 22 -17.69 -22.13 31.13
CA VAL A 22 -17.05 -23.40 30.82
C VAL A 22 -16.76 -23.50 29.31
N LEU A 23 -15.60 -24.04 28.94
CA LEU A 23 -15.11 -24.07 27.56
C LEU A 23 -16.14 -24.61 26.55
N GLN A 24 -16.83 -25.70 26.88
CA GLN A 24 -17.86 -26.29 26.00
C GLN A 24 -19.03 -25.32 25.75
N LYS A 25 -19.46 -24.59 26.79
CA LYS A 25 -20.55 -23.60 26.68
C LYS A 25 -20.10 -22.37 25.89
N PHE A 26 -18.83 -21.95 26.04
CA PHE A 26 -18.23 -20.89 25.22
C PHE A 26 -18.16 -21.30 23.74
N MET A 27 -17.67 -22.51 23.46
CA MET A 27 -17.63 -23.06 22.11
C MET A 27 -19.02 -23.19 21.49
N GLY A 28 -20.01 -23.67 22.25
CA GLY A 28 -21.40 -23.77 21.82
C GLY A 28 -21.98 -22.41 21.45
N LYS A 29 -21.82 -21.40 22.31
CA LYS A 29 -22.26 -20.02 22.04
C LYS A 29 -21.55 -19.41 20.83
N ALA A 30 -20.23 -19.55 20.74
CA ALA A 30 -19.46 -19.03 19.61
C ALA A 30 -19.88 -19.68 18.28
N LYS A 31 -20.10 -21.00 18.27
CA LYS A 31 -20.63 -21.71 17.11
C LYS A 31 -22.04 -21.25 16.77
N ALA A 32 -22.92 -21.08 17.76
CA ALA A 32 -24.30 -20.61 17.56
C ALA A 32 -24.36 -19.22 16.92
N VAL A 33 -23.49 -18.28 17.36
CA VAL A 33 -23.38 -16.93 16.78
C VAL A 33 -22.82 -16.97 15.34
N LEU A 34 -21.86 -17.86 15.08
CA LEU A 34 -21.33 -18.04 13.73
C LEU A 34 -22.39 -18.63 12.79
N THR A 35 -23.25 -19.54 13.27
CA THR A 35 -24.36 -20.11 12.50
C THR A 35 -25.55 -19.18 12.36
N SER A 36 -25.89 -18.34 13.35
CA SER A 36 -27.04 -17.45 13.27
C SER A 36 -26.88 -16.37 12.19
N ASN A 37 -25.64 -15.97 11.89
CA ASN A 37 -25.36 -14.99 10.85
C ASN A 37 -25.15 -15.59 9.44
N SER A 38 -24.97 -16.91 9.32
CA SER A 38 -24.61 -17.57 8.03
C SER A 38 -25.47 -18.77 7.65
N GLY A 39 -26.38 -19.22 8.53
CA GLY A 39 -27.31 -20.33 8.30
C GLY A 39 -26.69 -21.74 8.32
N GLN A 40 -25.37 -21.90 8.22
CA GLN A 40 -24.71 -23.22 8.15
C GLN A 40 -23.39 -23.32 8.93
N GLN A 41 -23.11 -24.49 9.52
CA GLN A 41 -21.78 -24.81 10.05
C GLN A 41 -20.86 -25.24 8.92
N LEU A 42 -19.85 -24.42 8.62
CA LEU A 42 -18.89 -24.69 7.56
C LEU A 42 -17.57 -25.18 8.15
N THR A 43 -17.04 -26.29 7.64
CA THR A 43 -15.69 -26.77 7.98
C THR A 43 -14.61 -25.82 7.43
N VAL A 44 -13.36 -25.93 7.88
CA VAL A 44 -12.26 -25.08 7.38
C VAL A 44 -12.06 -25.23 5.86
N ARG A 45 -12.31 -26.42 5.31
CA ARG A 45 -12.23 -26.66 3.86
C ARG A 45 -13.38 -25.97 3.14
N GLU A 46 -14.61 -26.10 3.62
CA GLU A 46 -15.79 -25.46 3.04
C GLU A 46 -15.77 -23.93 3.22
N TYR A 47 -15.27 -23.41 4.34
CA TYR A 47 -15.06 -21.98 4.56
C TYR A 47 -14.06 -21.39 3.57
N LYS A 48 -13.04 -22.17 3.17
CA LYS A 48 -12.08 -21.71 2.16
C LYS A 48 -12.71 -21.61 0.77
N LEU A 49 -13.67 -22.48 0.47
CA LEU A 49 -14.45 -22.54 -0.76
C LEU A 49 -15.73 -21.69 -0.71
N ASN A 50 -16.01 -21.01 0.42
CA ASN A 50 -17.26 -20.29 0.59
C ASN A 50 -17.33 -19.05 -0.28
N PRO A 51 -18.38 -18.88 -1.11
CA PRO A 51 -18.59 -17.69 -1.93
C PRO A 51 -18.90 -16.43 -1.09
N THR A 52 -19.17 -16.58 0.21
CA THR A 52 -19.40 -15.50 1.17
C THR A 52 -18.11 -14.96 1.82
N LYS A 53 -16.92 -15.53 1.54
CA LYS A 53 -15.71 -14.71 1.65
C LYS A 53 -15.92 -13.55 0.68
N ARG A 54 -15.74 -12.30 1.14
CA ARG A 54 -15.65 -11.16 0.21
C ARG A 54 -14.39 -11.34 -0.64
N HIS A 55 -14.46 -12.19 -1.66
CA HIS A 55 -13.67 -12.01 -2.86
C HIS A 55 -14.12 -10.67 -3.40
N LYS A 56 -13.17 -9.75 -3.58
CA LYS A 56 -13.46 -8.53 -4.32
C LYS A 56 -14.02 -8.98 -5.66
N THR A 57 -15.23 -8.54 -5.96
CA THR A 57 -15.82 -8.77 -7.27
C THR A 57 -14.87 -8.20 -8.31
N GLU A 58 -14.91 -8.74 -9.53
CA GLU A 58 -14.12 -8.18 -10.63
C GLU A 58 -14.42 -6.67 -10.81
N ILE A 59 -15.67 -6.27 -10.52
CA ILE A 59 -16.11 -4.88 -10.42
C ILE A 59 -15.33 -4.12 -9.35
N ALA A 60 -15.25 -4.62 -8.11
CA ALA A 60 -14.49 -3.95 -7.04
C ALA A 60 -12.99 -3.87 -7.32
N LEU A 61 -12.41 -4.87 -8.00
CA LEU A 61 -11.02 -4.82 -8.45
C LEU A 61 -10.82 -3.78 -9.56
N LYS A 62 -11.74 -3.73 -10.54
CA LYS A 62 -11.76 -2.74 -11.62
C LYS A 62 -11.92 -1.31 -11.07
N GLU A 63 -12.82 -1.12 -10.11
CA GLU A 63 -13.02 0.14 -9.40
C GLU A 63 -11.76 0.56 -8.65
N GLU A 64 -11.10 -0.35 -7.92
CA GLU A 64 -9.84 -0.02 -7.23
C GLU A 64 -8.71 0.32 -8.21
N SER A 65 -8.57 -0.43 -9.31
CA SER A 65 -7.60 -0.08 -10.35
C SER A 65 -7.92 1.28 -10.98
N SER A 66 -9.19 1.56 -11.26
CA SER A 66 -9.65 2.84 -11.79
C SER A 66 -9.37 3.99 -10.82
N LEU A 67 -9.59 3.80 -9.52
CA LEU A 67 -9.28 4.78 -8.49
C LEU A 67 -7.76 5.02 -8.38
N PHE A 68 -6.94 3.98 -8.54
CA PHE A 68 -5.49 4.11 -8.55
C PHE A 68 -5.00 4.90 -9.77
N GLU A 69 -5.47 4.55 -10.96
CA GLU A 69 -5.16 5.28 -12.20
C GLU A 69 -5.64 6.74 -12.12
N SER A 70 -6.83 6.97 -11.59
CA SER A 70 -7.38 8.31 -11.36
C SER A 70 -6.49 9.13 -10.41
N LYS A 71 -5.97 8.54 -9.34
CA LYS A 71 -5.02 9.20 -8.44
C LYS A 71 -3.74 9.62 -9.16
N ILE A 72 -3.16 8.72 -9.96
CA ILE A 72 -1.97 9.03 -10.77
C ILE A 72 -2.27 10.17 -11.75
N HIS A 73 -3.44 10.14 -12.38
CA HIS A 73 -3.83 11.19 -13.31
C HIS A 73 -3.99 12.56 -12.63
N VAL A 74 -4.66 12.61 -11.47
CA VAL A 74 -4.81 13.85 -10.68
C VAL A 74 -3.45 14.36 -10.21
N GLU A 75 -2.55 13.48 -9.78
CA GLU A 75 -1.18 13.83 -9.40
C GLU A 75 -0.40 14.40 -10.59
N ALA A 76 -0.45 13.75 -11.76
CA ALA A 76 0.18 14.23 -12.98
C ALA A 76 -0.36 15.61 -13.40
N LEU A 77 -1.68 15.82 -13.35
CA LEU A 77 -2.31 17.12 -13.64
C LEU A 77 -1.82 18.21 -12.70
N LYS A 78 -1.74 17.92 -11.40
CA LYS A 78 -1.28 18.86 -10.38
C LYS A 78 0.17 19.27 -10.64
N ILE A 79 1.06 18.28 -10.76
CA ILE A 79 2.49 18.51 -10.98
C ILE A 79 2.70 19.27 -12.29
N PHE A 80 2.06 18.84 -13.38
CA PHE A 80 2.20 19.51 -14.67
C PHE A 80 1.81 20.99 -14.60
N LYS A 81 0.67 21.32 -13.99
CA LYS A 81 0.22 22.72 -13.84
C LYS A 81 1.20 23.55 -13.02
N GLU A 82 1.68 23.01 -11.91
CA GLU A 82 2.67 23.67 -11.06
C GLU A 82 3.98 23.93 -11.81
N LYS A 83 4.47 22.95 -12.57
CA LYS A 83 5.70 23.10 -13.36
C LYS A 83 5.53 24.05 -14.53
N TYR A 84 4.42 23.99 -15.24
CA TYR A 84 4.14 24.91 -16.33
C TYR A 84 4.13 26.37 -15.84
N ALA A 85 3.40 26.66 -14.75
CA ALA A 85 3.37 27.99 -14.14
C ALA A 85 4.74 28.44 -13.63
N SER A 86 5.60 27.51 -13.18
CA SER A 86 6.97 27.83 -12.78
C SER A 86 7.87 28.18 -13.98
N LEU A 87 7.72 27.46 -15.10
CA LEU A 87 8.52 27.67 -16.31
C LEU A 87 8.07 28.88 -17.11
N GLU A 88 6.84 29.36 -16.93
CA GLU A 88 6.37 30.60 -17.55
C GLU A 88 7.23 31.80 -17.16
N LYS A 89 7.77 31.80 -15.93
CA LYS A 89 8.64 32.85 -15.39
C LYS A 89 10.10 32.76 -15.87
N ILE A 90 10.47 31.64 -16.49
CA ILE A 90 11.84 31.33 -16.87
C ILE A 90 11.96 31.37 -18.40
N ARG A 91 13.08 31.89 -18.91
CA ARG A 91 13.39 31.79 -20.34
C ARG A 91 13.70 30.35 -20.69
N VAL A 92 13.15 29.86 -21.80
CA VAL A 92 13.31 28.46 -22.26
C VAL A 92 14.77 28.01 -22.34
N GLU A 93 15.67 28.92 -22.70
CA GLU A 93 17.12 28.70 -22.82
C GLU A 93 17.81 28.40 -21.49
N ASN A 94 17.24 28.87 -20.38
CA ASN A 94 17.83 28.75 -19.03
C ASN A 94 17.35 27.50 -18.29
N VAL A 95 16.46 26.70 -18.90
CA VAL A 95 15.87 25.53 -18.24
C VAL A 95 16.85 24.35 -18.30
N GLU A 96 17.09 23.73 -17.16
CA GLU A 96 17.97 22.57 -17.06
C GLU A 96 17.44 21.38 -17.85
N ARG A 97 18.36 20.62 -18.44
CA ARG A 97 18.01 19.42 -19.19
C ARG A 97 17.58 18.30 -18.25
N THR A 98 16.44 17.70 -18.55
CA THR A 98 15.93 16.53 -17.83
C THR A 98 16.79 15.28 -18.11
N ARG A 99 16.97 14.43 -17.09
CA ARG A 99 17.68 13.15 -17.20
C ARG A 99 17.09 12.22 -18.26
N LYS A 100 17.94 11.54 -19.03
CA LYS A 100 17.50 10.50 -19.99
C LYS A 100 17.01 9.25 -19.25
N ILE A 101 15.96 8.63 -19.78
CA ILE A 101 15.34 7.43 -19.21
C ILE A 101 15.45 6.31 -20.24
N SER A 102 15.94 5.16 -19.80
CA SER A 102 16.01 3.95 -20.64
C SER A 102 14.60 3.46 -20.95
N SER A 103 14.35 3.01 -22.19
CA SER A 103 13.06 2.46 -22.62
C SER A 103 12.55 1.33 -21.71
N MET A 104 13.46 0.52 -21.18
CA MET A 104 13.15 -0.59 -20.26
C MET A 104 12.70 -0.13 -18.86
N LYS A 105 12.89 1.14 -18.52
CA LYS A 105 12.54 1.73 -17.21
C LYS A 105 11.34 2.68 -17.31
N VAL A 106 10.68 2.74 -18.47
CA VAL A 106 9.50 3.60 -18.64
C VAL A 106 8.30 2.98 -17.94
N ASP A 107 7.68 3.75 -17.06
CA ASP A 107 6.38 3.45 -16.48
C ASP A 107 5.30 4.02 -17.41
N TYR A 108 4.73 3.14 -18.24
CA TYR A 108 3.74 3.53 -19.24
C TYR A 108 2.46 4.13 -18.64
N LEU A 109 2.06 3.69 -17.44
CA LEU A 109 0.84 4.21 -16.80
C LEU A 109 1.02 5.66 -16.38
N ARG A 110 2.17 5.98 -15.78
CA ARG A 110 2.52 7.35 -15.41
C ARG A 110 2.76 8.22 -16.65
N LEU A 111 3.39 7.66 -17.69
CA LEU A 111 3.61 8.36 -18.95
C LEU A 111 2.29 8.75 -19.63
N ASP A 112 1.35 7.81 -19.74
CA ASP A 112 0.01 8.06 -20.30
C ASP A 112 -0.75 9.13 -19.49
N SER A 113 -0.65 9.07 -18.17
CA SER A 113 -1.23 10.08 -17.29
C SER A 113 -0.64 11.48 -17.51
N THR A 114 0.68 11.58 -17.73
CA THR A 114 1.34 12.84 -18.09
C THR A 114 0.91 13.33 -19.47
N ILE A 115 0.79 12.46 -20.47
CA ILE A 115 0.31 12.81 -21.82
C ILE A 115 -1.10 13.38 -21.73
N LYS A 116 -2.02 12.71 -21.01
CA LYS A 116 -3.39 13.20 -20.79
C LYS A 116 -3.42 14.57 -20.09
N ALA A 117 -2.51 14.82 -19.15
CA ALA A 117 -2.39 16.13 -18.51
C ALA A 117 -1.99 17.24 -19.50
N VAL A 118 -1.04 16.94 -20.39
CA VAL A 118 -0.62 17.84 -21.48
C VAL A 118 -1.78 18.07 -22.45
N GLU A 119 -2.48 17.01 -22.88
CA GLU A 119 -3.63 17.12 -23.79
C GLU A 119 -4.72 18.01 -23.21
N ALA A 120 -5.07 17.83 -21.93
CA ALA A 120 -6.06 18.64 -21.25
C ALA A 120 -5.65 20.13 -21.22
N HIS A 121 -4.37 20.41 -21.00
CA HIS A 121 -3.85 21.78 -21.02
C HIS A 121 -3.88 22.38 -22.42
N VAL A 122 -3.38 21.67 -23.43
CA VAL A 122 -3.34 22.16 -24.83
C VAL A 122 -4.74 22.38 -25.40
N ARG A 123 -5.72 21.54 -25.03
CA ARG A 123 -7.12 21.74 -25.42
C ARG A 123 -7.73 23.00 -24.80
N ALA A 124 -7.36 23.32 -23.56
CA ALA A 124 -7.85 24.52 -22.89
C ALA A 124 -7.11 25.79 -23.35
N THR A 125 -5.79 25.70 -23.53
CA THR A 125 -4.91 26.79 -23.90
C THR A 125 -3.95 26.33 -25.00
N PRO A 126 -4.35 26.46 -26.28
CA PRO A 126 -3.49 26.09 -27.40
C PRO A 126 -2.19 26.93 -27.42
N PRO A 127 -1.02 26.33 -27.66
CA PRO A 127 0.24 27.06 -27.73
C PRO A 127 0.23 28.03 -28.92
N GLN A 128 0.69 29.25 -28.68
CA GLN A 128 0.67 30.32 -29.70
C GLN A 128 2.00 30.45 -30.45
N ASN A 129 3.09 29.99 -29.83
CA ASN A 129 4.44 30.12 -30.36
C ASN A 129 5.31 28.92 -29.97
N MET A 130 6.50 28.84 -30.56
CA MET A 130 7.44 27.73 -30.31
C MET A 130 7.96 27.71 -28.87
N SER A 131 8.05 28.86 -28.21
CA SER A 131 8.46 28.94 -26.80
C SER A 131 7.42 28.27 -25.90
N ASP A 132 6.13 28.43 -26.18
CA ASP A 132 5.06 27.76 -25.44
C ASP A 132 5.13 26.24 -25.64
N VAL A 133 5.35 25.78 -26.87
CA VAL A 133 5.56 24.35 -27.17
C VAL A 133 6.75 23.80 -26.37
N ALA A 134 7.87 24.53 -26.37
CA ALA A 134 9.05 24.12 -25.62
C ALA A 134 8.78 24.05 -24.10
N ARG A 135 8.07 25.04 -23.53
CA ARG A 135 7.67 25.01 -22.12
C ARG A 135 6.76 23.82 -21.80
N ILE A 136 5.76 23.55 -22.63
CA ILE A 136 4.85 22.40 -22.45
C ILE A 136 5.65 21.09 -22.43
N LEU A 137 6.56 20.90 -23.39
CA LEU A 137 7.38 19.69 -23.46
C LEU A 137 8.32 19.57 -22.25
N GLN A 138 8.93 20.67 -21.81
CA GLN A 138 9.77 20.68 -20.61
C GLN A 138 8.97 20.36 -19.34
N SER A 139 7.80 20.98 -19.17
CA SER A 139 6.90 20.68 -18.04
C SER A 139 6.47 19.22 -18.03
N ALA A 140 6.17 18.64 -19.19
CA ALA A 140 5.81 17.24 -19.32
C ALA A 140 6.97 16.31 -18.89
N GLN A 141 8.19 16.62 -19.34
CA GLN A 141 9.38 15.84 -18.95
C GLN A 141 9.65 15.90 -17.44
N ILE A 142 9.57 17.10 -16.84
CA ILE A 142 9.76 17.28 -15.39
C ILE A 142 8.65 16.56 -14.63
N CYS A 143 7.39 16.70 -15.07
CA CYS A 143 6.25 16.03 -14.47
C CYS A 143 6.44 14.51 -14.43
N TYR A 144 6.86 13.89 -15.54
CA TYR A 144 7.12 12.47 -15.59
C TYR A 144 8.28 12.05 -14.66
N GLN A 145 9.33 12.86 -14.56
CA GLN A 145 10.44 12.59 -13.65
C GLN A 145 10.04 12.66 -12.18
N GLU A 146 9.21 13.62 -11.80
CA GLU A 146 8.77 13.76 -10.41
C GLU A 146 7.81 12.63 -10.02
N ILE A 147 6.81 12.32 -10.85
CA ILE A 147 5.84 11.26 -10.53
C ILE A 147 6.46 9.85 -10.52
N THR A 148 7.61 9.66 -11.19
CA THR A 148 8.38 8.41 -11.17
C THR A 148 9.55 8.44 -10.18
N SER A 149 9.89 9.61 -9.63
CA SER A 149 10.95 9.73 -8.64
C SER A 149 10.54 9.02 -7.37
N LYS A 150 11.32 8.02 -6.97
CA LYS A 150 11.19 7.41 -5.65
C LYS A 150 12.07 8.20 -4.71
N GLU A 151 11.48 8.76 -3.65
CA GLU A 151 12.27 9.27 -2.54
C GLU A 151 13.24 8.19 -2.07
N PHE A 152 14.52 8.55 -2.00
CA PHE A 152 15.53 7.67 -1.46
C PHE A 152 15.25 7.48 0.04
N LYS A 153 14.72 6.32 0.41
CA LYS A 153 14.60 5.93 1.82
C LYS A 153 15.87 5.20 2.22
N VAL A 154 16.58 5.75 3.21
CA VAL A 154 17.73 5.07 3.83
C VAL A 154 17.27 3.71 4.34
N SER A 155 17.96 2.65 3.95
CA SER A 155 17.61 1.29 4.36
C SER A 155 17.85 1.10 5.86
N THR A 156 16.79 0.80 6.61
CA THR A 156 16.86 0.46 8.04
C THR A 156 17.19 -1.02 8.28
N TRP A 157 17.58 -1.76 7.24
CA TRP A 157 17.83 -3.19 7.32
C TRP A 157 18.92 -3.53 8.34
N ARG A 158 20.06 -2.81 8.29
CA ARG A 158 21.19 -3.05 9.19
C ARG A 158 20.79 -2.85 10.66
N GLU A 159 20.12 -1.75 10.96
CA GLU A 159 19.62 -1.44 12.31
C GLU A 159 18.61 -2.49 12.79
N SER A 160 17.70 -2.91 11.92
CA SER A 160 16.70 -3.94 12.22
C SER A 160 17.34 -5.30 12.52
N ILE A 161 18.41 -5.66 11.80
CA ILE A 161 19.17 -6.90 12.03
C ILE A 161 19.93 -6.81 13.36
N LEU A 162 20.66 -5.71 13.60
CA LEU A 162 21.39 -5.53 14.86
C LEU A 162 20.47 -5.60 16.08
N LYS A 163 19.29 -4.97 15.99
CA LYS A 163 18.28 -5.03 17.05
C LYS A 163 17.75 -6.45 17.29
N LYS A 164 17.57 -7.24 16.22
CA LYS A 164 17.18 -8.67 16.33
C LYS A 164 18.28 -9.51 16.98
N VAL A 165 19.54 -9.32 16.58
CA VAL A 165 20.69 -10.05 17.14
C VAL A 165 20.79 -9.78 18.64
N SER A 166 20.79 -8.50 19.05
CA SER A 166 20.84 -8.11 20.46
C SER A 166 19.67 -8.70 21.29
N SER A 167 18.46 -8.70 20.73
CA SER A 167 17.31 -9.33 21.39
C SER A 167 17.47 -10.85 21.55
N LEU A 168 18.05 -11.53 20.56
CA LEU A 168 18.32 -12.96 20.62
C LEU A 168 19.43 -13.29 21.62
N GLU A 169 20.49 -12.49 21.68
CA GLU A 169 21.57 -12.62 22.65
C GLU A 169 21.05 -12.48 24.08
N ALA A 170 20.21 -11.48 24.35
CA ALA A 170 19.57 -11.29 25.66
C ALA A 170 18.71 -12.49 26.06
N LYS A 171 17.92 -13.04 25.12
CA LYS A 171 17.13 -14.25 25.37
C LYS A 171 18.00 -15.48 25.63
N ASN A 172 19.07 -15.64 24.87
CA ASN A 172 20.00 -16.75 25.04
C ASN A 172 20.73 -16.67 26.39
N TYR A 173 21.12 -15.46 26.81
CA TYR A 173 21.69 -15.22 28.14
C TYR A 173 20.74 -15.65 29.27
N LEU A 174 19.46 -15.27 29.17
CA LEU A 174 18.44 -15.68 30.14
C LEU A 174 18.24 -17.20 30.17
N LEU A 175 18.18 -17.84 28.99
CA LEU A 175 18.06 -19.30 28.89
C LEU A 175 19.26 -20.04 29.50
N LYS A 176 20.48 -19.52 29.30
CA LYS A 176 21.69 -20.07 29.92
C LYS A 176 21.63 -19.95 31.45
N LYS A 177 21.19 -18.81 31.99
CA LYS A 177 20.99 -18.66 33.43
C LYS A 177 19.98 -19.65 33.99
N VAL A 178 18.81 -19.77 33.39
CA VAL A 178 17.77 -20.72 33.85
C VAL A 178 18.27 -22.16 33.83
N ARG A 179 19.03 -22.56 32.81
CA ARG A 179 19.65 -23.90 32.76
C ARG A 179 20.66 -24.14 33.87
N ALA A 180 21.42 -23.12 34.27
CA ALA A 180 22.42 -23.23 35.34
C ALA A 180 21.80 -23.26 36.75
N PHE A 181 20.57 -22.78 36.94
CA PHE A 181 19.84 -22.87 38.22
C PHE A 181 19.04 -24.16 38.37
N GLY A 182 18.78 -24.89 37.28
CA GLY A 182 17.98 -26.13 37.27
C GLY A 182 18.78 -27.43 37.28
N SER A 183 20.10 -27.34 37.48
CA SER A 183 21.06 -28.45 37.61
C SER A 183 21.76 -28.34 38.95
#